data_AF-A0A3M1EX00-F1
#
_entry.id   AF-A0A3M1EX00-F1
#
_cell.length_a   1.000
_cell.length_b   1.000
_cell.length_c   1.000
_cell.angle_alpha   90.00
_cell.angle_beta   90.00
_cell.angle_gamma   90.00
#
_symmetry.space_group_name_H-M   'P 1'
#
loop_
_entity.id
_entity.type
_entity.pdbx_description
1 polymer ?
#
loop_
_entity_poly.entity_id
_entity_poly.type
_entity_poly.pdbx_seq_one_letter_code
_entity_poly.pdbx_strand_id
1 'polypeptide(L)'
;QRLRTKGCGDVGDKRLWTKVDASSFLSLETIDTFIPPDLGRYPYPFTSLTTLADSPRLLFVLPDAPTSAELTAAAAIAASLGQTSAWEQPPLEAIPAGQLEAAEAANHHLLVIGSPARNPLAAGAAPGLTEKTSPYNANRLLLIVAGDTDPQLQQAANMLATASAWRSFAGSHADLSPVAPLPPPQRVTRATFAELGFSDRRVRGIGSHDLYYPLDVPYNWKPTSDAFIEVRFSHASVSLDERLSKMSAFVNGFKVSDVSLTKRNDTNGRLVIQLSPRQIHPGRNWLHLAFDLHVKGEDCNFRYLQEAWAIVSAEKSSLNLAHVNGEPPLELRYLPSPLVTPADLSADVFVLAAHPSAAELTAMVRLAAKLGTYTTADGLRPRALTADTFQPAETSTDHIIAIGGPETNTLLAHYDSALPQHLTLPAENGPETPRELLEPLPPSIEYHAGYLQVLPAPWSRRGTLMVLGAFEEPLLAKAVAAFPTLGTRLKIQGNVAVVTPEQVIGLNIGSLTETQLPDNIRRLLAALLIGGFALIGGFGWRASRRKNGK
;
A
#
# COMPACT_ATOMS: atom_id res chain seq x y z
N GLN A 1 8.27 -38.57 -17.04
CA GLN A 1 8.48 -38.74 -18.50
C GLN A 1 9.98 -38.76 -18.76
N ARG A 2 10.46 -39.64 -19.66
CA ARG A 2 11.89 -39.80 -20.01
C ARG A 2 12.50 -38.48 -20.51
N LEU A 3 13.52 -37.97 -19.81
CA LEU A 3 14.50 -37.03 -20.36
C LEU A 3 15.19 -37.74 -21.55
N ARG A 4 14.95 -37.28 -22.78
CA ARG A 4 15.60 -37.86 -23.97
C ARG A 4 17.04 -37.38 -24.03
N THR A 5 17.96 -38.33 -23.96
CA THR A 5 19.42 -38.18 -23.89
C THR A 5 20.11 -37.93 -25.25
N LYS A 6 19.56 -37.09 -26.14
CA LYS A 6 20.30 -36.66 -27.34
C LYS A 6 19.96 -35.21 -27.74
N GLY A 7 20.90 -34.30 -27.43
CA GLY A 7 20.94 -32.92 -27.90
C GLY A 7 20.96 -31.92 -26.74
N CYS A 8 21.94 -31.02 -26.71
CA CYS A 8 22.04 -29.91 -25.74
C CYS A 8 21.02 -28.79 -25.98
N GLY A 9 19.94 -29.07 -26.72
CA GLY A 9 18.93 -28.10 -27.14
C GLY A 9 17.78 -27.87 -26.16
N ASP A 10 17.83 -28.42 -24.94
CA ASP A 10 16.73 -28.29 -23.96
C ASP A 10 17.03 -27.28 -22.83
N VAL A 11 18.08 -26.45 -22.95
CA VAL A 11 18.27 -25.28 -22.05
C VAL A 11 17.23 -24.22 -22.45
N GLY A 12 16.06 -24.25 -21.80
CA GLY A 12 14.90 -23.45 -22.17
C GLY A 12 13.71 -24.26 -22.72
N ASP A 13 13.75 -25.59 -22.64
CA ASP A 13 12.60 -26.42 -23.00
C ASP A 13 11.40 -26.10 -22.08
N LYS A 14 10.33 -25.56 -22.68
CA LYS A 14 9.07 -25.23 -22.01
C LYS A 14 8.41 -26.44 -21.33
N ARG A 15 8.86 -27.67 -21.60
CA ARG A 15 8.41 -28.91 -20.94
C ARG A 15 9.07 -29.16 -19.59
N LEU A 16 10.17 -28.49 -19.26
CA LEU A 16 10.85 -28.59 -17.96
C LEU A 16 10.28 -27.52 -17.02
N TRP A 17 9.36 -27.91 -16.15
CA TRP A 17 8.72 -27.01 -15.18
C TRP A 17 8.54 -27.68 -13.82
N THR A 18 8.51 -26.86 -12.76
CA THR A 18 8.09 -27.21 -11.40
C THR A 18 7.02 -26.21 -10.98
N LYS A 19 5.99 -26.65 -10.26
CA LYS A 19 4.94 -25.78 -9.71
C LYS A 19 4.94 -25.89 -8.18
N VAL A 20 4.86 -24.74 -7.51
CA VAL A 20 4.51 -24.65 -6.08
C VAL A 20 3.01 -24.34 -6.01
N ASP A 21 2.25 -25.11 -5.24
CA ASP A 21 0.81 -24.91 -5.15
C ASP A 21 0.44 -23.84 -4.11
N ALA A 22 -0.62 -23.06 -4.37
CA ALA A 22 -1.09 -22.01 -3.47
C ALA A 22 -1.64 -22.57 -2.13
N SER A 23 -1.95 -23.87 -2.08
CA SER A 23 -2.32 -24.59 -0.85
C SER A 23 -1.14 -24.96 0.06
N SER A 24 0.10 -24.64 -0.33
CA SER A 24 1.27 -24.82 0.54
C SER A 24 1.14 -23.96 1.80
N PHE A 25 1.53 -24.48 2.97
CA PHE A 25 1.38 -23.78 4.25
C PHE A 25 2.67 -23.80 5.08
N LEU A 26 2.78 -22.86 6.01
CA LEU A 26 3.81 -22.82 7.05
C LEU A 26 3.17 -23.24 8.38
N SER A 27 3.80 -24.15 9.10
CA SER A 27 3.40 -24.54 10.46
C SER A 27 4.44 -24.03 11.45
N LEU A 28 4.00 -23.27 12.44
CA LEU A 28 4.81 -22.71 13.51
C LEU A 28 4.21 -23.14 14.84
N GLU A 29 5.06 -23.65 15.74
CA GLU A 29 4.70 -23.82 17.15
C GLU A 29 5.14 -22.58 17.91
N THR A 30 4.22 -21.94 18.63
CA THR A 30 4.49 -20.71 19.37
C THR A 30 4.34 -20.93 20.87
N ILE A 31 5.16 -20.23 21.64
CA ILE A 31 5.10 -20.17 23.10
C ILE A 31 5.19 -18.70 23.52
N ASP A 32 4.27 -18.28 24.38
CA ASP A 32 4.32 -16.93 24.95
C ASP A 32 5.53 -16.81 25.87
N THR A 33 6.34 -15.77 25.64
CA THR A 33 7.54 -15.50 26.40
C THR A 33 7.43 -14.16 27.11
N PHE A 34 8.00 -14.10 28.32
CA PHE A 34 8.08 -12.87 29.08
C PHE A 34 9.02 -11.88 28.38
N ILE A 35 8.54 -10.65 28.16
CA ILE A 35 9.33 -9.56 27.60
C ILE A 35 9.50 -8.51 28.71
N PRO A 36 10.73 -8.29 29.23
CA PRO A 36 10.95 -7.26 30.24
C PRO A 36 10.76 -5.86 29.62
N PRO A 37 10.13 -4.91 30.33
CA PRO A 37 9.99 -3.53 29.87
C PRO A 37 11.35 -2.86 29.65
N ASP A 38 11.59 -2.37 28.44
CA ASP A 38 12.81 -1.69 28.01
C ASP A 38 12.57 -0.94 26.69
N LEU A 39 12.33 0.37 26.79
CA LEU A 39 12.17 1.29 25.67
C LEU A 39 13.38 1.31 24.75
N GLY A 40 14.57 0.89 25.21
CA GLY A 40 15.75 0.73 24.35
C GLY A 40 15.55 -0.33 23.25
N ARG A 41 14.51 -1.16 23.34
CA ARG A 41 14.11 -2.15 22.34
C ARG A 41 13.03 -1.63 21.39
N TYR A 42 12.43 -0.48 21.67
CA TYR A 42 11.40 0.08 20.80
C TYR A 42 11.94 0.21 19.35
N PRO A 43 11.18 -0.23 18.34
CA PRO A 43 9.75 -0.55 18.37
C PRO A 43 9.44 -2.05 18.56
N TYR A 44 10.40 -2.90 18.93
CA TYR A 44 10.12 -4.29 19.33
C TYR A 44 9.42 -4.32 20.70
N PRO A 45 8.42 -5.19 20.92
CA PRO A 45 7.91 -6.24 20.02
C PRO A 45 6.80 -5.79 19.07
N PHE A 46 6.38 -4.52 19.14
CA PHE A 46 5.20 -3.99 18.46
C PHE A 46 5.25 -4.12 16.93
N THR A 47 6.44 -4.16 16.33
CA THR A 47 6.63 -4.35 14.88
C THR A 47 6.75 -5.82 14.44
N SER A 48 7.01 -6.72 15.39
CA SER A 48 7.17 -8.17 15.13
C SER A 48 5.86 -8.96 15.17
N LEU A 49 4.75 -8.28 15.39
CA LEU A 49 3.42 -8.88 15.46
C LEU A 49 3.03 -9.50 14.12
N THR A 50 2.41 -10.68 14.18
CA THR A 50 1.96 -11.40 12.99
C THR A 50 0.52 -11.05 12.64
N THR A 51 0.15 -11.27 11.38
CA THR A 51 -1.23 -11.13 10.91
C THR A 51 -2.00 -12.46 10.94
N LEU A 52 -1.40 -13.52 11.50
CA LEU A 52 -2.08 -14.80 11.65
C LEU A 52 -3.26 -14.66 12.61
N ALA A 53 -4.30 -15.45 12.37
CA ALA A 53 -5.43 -15.54 13.28
C ALA A 53 -4.94 -15.88 14.71
N ASP A 54 -5.63 -15.32 15.70
CA ASP A 54 -5.38 -15.54 17.13
C ASP A 54 -4.00 -15.10 17.66
N SER A 55 -3.19 -14.40 16.83
CA SER A 55 -1.94 -13.77 17.29
C SER A 55 -2.22 -12.51 18.11
N PRO A 56 -1.34 -12.17 19.08
CA PRO A 56 -1.46 -10.90 19.80
C PRO A 56 -1.36 -9.72 18.84
N ARG A 57 -2.20 -8.72 19.08
CA ARG A 57 -2.24 -7.43 18.38
C ARG A 57 -1.65 -6.33 19.25
N LEU A 58 -1.46 -5.16 18.67
CA LEU A 58 -1.26 -3.93 19.42
C LEU A 58 -2.59 -3.17 19.51
N LEU A 59 -3.12 -3.06 20.72
CA LEU A 59 -4.35 -2.36 21.02
C LEU A 59 -4.03 -0.95 21.53
N PHE A 60 -4.35 0.06 20.72
CA PHE A 60 -4.33 1.46 21.13
C PHE A 60 -5.51 1.72 22.05
N VAL A 61 -5.26 2.23 23.25
CA VAL A 61 -6.31 2.58 24.20
C VAL A 61 -6.33 4.09 24.35
N LEU A 62 -7.38 4.72 23.83
CA LEU A 62 -7.59 6.17 23.90
C LEU A 62 -8.66 6.50 24.96
N PRO A 63 -8.73 7.76 25.45
CA PRO A 63 -9.85 8.21 26.28
C PRO A 63 -11.21 8.06 25.58
N ASP A 64 -12.29 8.00 26.35
CA ASP A 64 -13.65 7.77 25.81
C ASP A 64 -14.15 8.87 24.87
N ALA A 65 -13.66 10.09 25.05
CA ALA A 65 -13.93 11.22 24.18
C ALA A 65 -12.60 11.86 23.78
N PRO A 66 -11.84 11.24 22.86
CA PRO A 66 -10.45 11.59 22.61
C PRO A 66 -10.33 13.01 22.00
N THR A 67 -9.36 13.78 22.45
CA THR A 67 -9.05 15.10 21.86
C THR A 67 -8.34 14.95 20.50
N SER A 68 -8.27 16.04 19.73
CA SER A 68 -7.46 16.08 18.51
C SER A 68 -5.99 15.73 18.76
N ALA A 69 -5.43 16.11 19.92
CA ALA A 69 -4.08 15.74 20.29
C ALA A 69 -3.95 14.22 20.54
N GLU A 70 -4.90 13.61 21.24
CA GLU A 70 -4.90 12.16 21.51
C GLU A 70 -5.06 11.35 20.20
N LEU A 71 -5.96 11.78 19.30
CA LEU A 71 -6.14 11.18 17.98
C LEU A 71 -4.89 11.35 17.10
N THR A 72 -4.31 12.55 17.09
CA THR A 72 -3.09 12.86 16.32
C THR A 72 -1.91 12.02 16.80
N ALA A 73 -1.76 11.85 18.11
CA ALA A 73 -0.74 10.98 18.69
C ALA A 73 -0.91 9.53 18.21
N ALA A 74 -2.13 9.00 18.24
CA ALA A 74 -2.42 7.64 17.77
C ALA A 74 -2.08 7.47 16.27
N ALA A 75 -2.52 8.40 15.43
CA ALA A 75 -2.25 8.37 13.99
C ALA A 75 -0.75 8.43 13.68
N ALA A 76 0.01 9.34 14.32
CA ALA A 76 1.45 9.49 14.09
C ALA A 76 2.24 8.25 14.53
N ILE A 77 1.92 7.68 15.70
CA ILE A 77 2.58 6.46 16.18
C ILE A 77 2.24 5.27 15.27
N ALA A 78 0.98 5.10 14.88
CA ALA A 78 0.56 4.03 14.01
C ALA A 78 1.25 4.11 12.64
N ALA A 79 1.36 5.32 12.06
CA ALA A 79 2.11 5.55 10.83
C ALA A 79 3.58 5.12 10.97
N SER A 80 4.23 5.46 12.09
CA SER A 80 5.65 5.12 12.30
C SER A 80 5.87 3.60 12.48
N LEU A 81 4.97 2.92 13.20
CA LEU A 81 4.99 1.46 13.31
C LEU A 81 4.77 0.79 11.95
N GLY A 82 3.86 1.32 11.14
CA GLY A 82 3.63 0.86 9.77
C GLY A 82 4.86 1.01 8.88
N GLN A 83 5.52 2.17 8.92
CA GLN A 83 6.75 2.44 8.18
C GLN A 83 7.85 1.42 8.46
N THR A 84 8.03 1.04 9.73
CA THR A 84 9.11 0.13 10.13
C THR A 84 8.77 -1.35 9.96
N SER A 85 7.49 -1.71 9.98
CA SER A 85 7.06 -3.11 9.86
C SER A 85 6.72 -3.53 8.43
N ALA A 86 6.51 -2.57 7.52
CA ALA A 86 6.06 -2.80 6.14
C ALA A 86 4.81 -3.69 6.03
N TRP A 87 3.87 -3.53 6.98
CA TRP A 87 2.66 -4.36 7.06
C TRP A 87 1.73 -4.13 5.86
N GLU A 88 1.34 -5.22 5.18
CA GLU A 88 0.23 -5.16 4.23
C GLU A 88 -1.12 -5.02 4.95
N GLN A 89 -1.28 -5.74 6.07
CA GLN A 89 -2.45 -5.66 6.96
C GLN A 89 -1.95 -5.38 8.39
N PRO A 90 -1.95 -4.12 8.84
CA PRO A 90 -1.43 -3.78 10.17
C PRO A 90 -2.22 -4.49 11.28
N PRO A 91 -1.58 -5.27 12.17
CA PRO A 91 -2.22 -5.95 13.31
C PRO A 91 -2.48 -4.96 14.47
N LEU A 92 -3.06 -3.81 14.13
CA LEU A 92 -3.37 -2.72 15.04
C LEU A 92 -4.88 -2.64 15.25
N GLU A 93 -5.30 -2.37 16.48
CA GLU A 93 -6.68 -2.10 16.86
C GLU A 93 -6.68 -0.88 17.78
N ALA A 94 -7.82 -0.19 17.88
CA ALA A 94 -7.96 0.94 18.76
C ALA A 94 -9.34 0.94 19.41
N ILE A 95 -9.37 1.19 20.73
CA ILE A 95 -10.58 1.14 21.54
C ILE A 95 -10.62 2.30 22.56
N PRO A 96 -11.81 2.84 22.85
CA PRO A 96 -12.02 3.71 24.00
C PRO A 96 -11.73 2.98 25.33
N ALA A 97 -11.12 3.66 26.29
CA ALA A 97 -10.69 3.08 27.56
C ALA A 97 -11.84 2.45 28.36
N GLY A 98 -13.03 3.04 28.33
CA GLY A 98 -14.23 2.55 29.01
C GLY A 98 -14.87 1.32 28.35
N GLN A 99 -14.44 0.95 27.14
CA GLN A 99 -14.89 -0.25 26.43
C GLN A 99 -13.88 -1.41 26.53
N LEU A 100 -12.70 -1.19 27.13
CA LEU A 100 -11.67 -2.21 27.24
C LEU A 100 -12.05 -3.28 28.28
N GLU A 101 -12.31 -4.49 27.80
CA GLU A 101 -12.55 -5.65 28.66
C GLU A 101 -11.25 -6.33 29.08
N ALA A 102 -11.19 -6.82 30.32
CA ALA A 102 -9.98 -7.46 30.86
C ALA A 102 -9.52 -8.69 30.07
N ALA A 103 -10.46 -9.44 29.50
CA ALA A 103 -10.16 -10.61 28.67
C ALA A 103 -9.48 -10.22 27.35
N GLU A 104 -9.90 -9.12 26.72
CA GLU A 104 -9.27 -8.59 25.51
C GLU A 104 -7.89 -8.02 25.84
N ALA A 105 -7.79 -7.25 26.92
CA ALA A 105 -6.53 -6.67 27.40
C ALA A 105 -5.45 -7.73 27.72
N ALA A 106 -5.86 -8.91 28.18
CA ALA A 106 -4.95 -10.02 28.48
C ALA A 106 -4.33 -10.66 27.23
N ASN A 107 -4.99 -10.54 26.06
CA ASN A 107 -4.54 -11.16 24.82
C ASN A 107 -3.56 -10.28 24.03
N HIS A 108 -3.48 -8.98 24.33
CA HIS A 108 -2.82 -7.99 23.46
C HIS A 108 -1.74 -7.19 24.19
N HIS A 109 -0.82 -6.63 23.41
CA HIS A 109 0.02 -5.53 23.88
C HIS A 109 -0.81 -4.25 23.87
N LEU A 110 -0.63 -3.40 24.88
CA LEU A 110 -1.42 -2.18 25.03
C LEU A 110 -0.55 -0.95 24.76
N LEU A 111 -1.05 -0.03 23.94
CA LEU A 111 -0.50 1.32 23.78
C LEU A 111 -1.52 2.33 24.29
N VAL A 112 -1.27 2.87 25.47
CA VAL A 112 -2.19 3.77 26.17
C VAL A 112 -1.79 5.21 25.88
N ILE A 113 -2.76 6.02 25.43
CA ILE A 113 -2.56 7.43 25.11
C ILE A 113 -3.36 8.29 26.08
N GLY A 114 -2.72 9.36 26.58
CA GLY A 114 -3.37 10.38 27.40
C GLY A 114 -2.80 10.46 28.81
N SER A 115 -3.32 11.41 29.59
CA SER A 115 -2.94 11.59 31.00
C SER A 115 -3.71 10.62 31.91
N PRO A 116 -3.24 10.39 33.15
CA PRO A 116 -3.98 9.61 34.15
C PRO A 116 -5.41 10.11 34.41
N ALA A 117 -5.67 11.40 34.20
CA ALA A 117 -6.98 12.01 34.40
C ALA A 117 -7.97 11.71 33.25
N ARG A 118 -7.44 11.40 32.06
CA ARG A 118 -8.21 11.16 30.83
C ARG A 118 -8.26 9.67 30.47
N ASN A 119 -7.23 8.93 30.85
CA ASN A 119 -7.09 7.51 30.59
C ASN A 119 -6.65 6.78 31.89
N PRO A 120 -7.54 6.01 32.54
CA PRO A 120 -7.22 5.34 33.80
C PRO A 120 -6.04 4.36 33.72
N LEU A 121 -5.77 3.78 32.54
CA LEU A 121 -4.62 2.87 32.37
C LEU A 121 -3.27 3.60 32.38
N ALA A 122 -3.26 4.93 32.24
CA ALA A 122 -2.07 5.75 32.41
C ALA A 122 -1.73 6.03 33.89
N ALA A 123 -2.47 5.48 34.85
CA ALA A 123 -2.28 5.72 36.27
C ALA A 123 -0.81 5.58 36.73
N GLY A 124 -0.31 6.63 37.39
CA GLY A 124 1.06 6.70 37.89
C GLY A 124 2.15 6.83 36.82
N ALA A 125 1.80 7.16 35.57
CA ALA A 125 2.78 7.57 34.55
C ALA A 125 3.07 9.07 34.68
N ALA A 126 4.35 9.43 34.60
CA ALA A 126 4.79 10.81 34.40
C ALA A 126 4.69 11.20 32.92
N PRO A 127 4.64 12.51 32.56
CA PRO A 127 4.72 12.95 31.18
C PRO A 127 5.95 12.38 30.45
N GLY A 128 5.75 11.89 29.23
CA GLY A 128 6.76 11.17 28.46
C GLY A 128 6.31 9.77 28.06
N LEU A 129 7.26 8.83 28.02
CA LEU A 129 7.03 7.44 27.63
C LEU A 129 7.28 6.53 28.81
N THR A 130 6.37 5.61 29.10
CA THR A 130 6.57 4.60 30.15
C THR A 130 6.19 3.22 29.64
N GLU A 131 7.11 2.28 29.67
CA GLU A 131 6.84 0.87 29.37
C GLU A 131 6.76 0.06 30.66
N LYS A 132 5.73 -0.76 30.79
CA LYS A 132 5.48 -1.63 31.94
C LYS A 132 5.03 -3.01 31.45
N THR A 133 5.10 -3.99 32.34
CA THR A 133 4.38 -5.25 32.13
C THR A 133 2.88 -4.98 32.24
N SER A 134 2.10 -5.57 31.34
CA SER A 134 0.64 -5.42 31.35
C SER A 134 0.07 -5.97 32.66
N PRO A 135 -0.83 -5.25 33.33
CA PRO A 135 -1.49 -5.75 34.54
C PRO A 135 -2.43 -6.92 34.26
N TYR A 136 -2.80 -7.16 33.00
CA TYR A 136 -3.70 -8.23 32.58
C TYR A 136 -2.96 -9.52 32.20
N ASN A 137 -1.69 -9.42 31.80
CA ASN A 137 -0.88 -10.57 31.40
C ASN A 137 0.62 -10.28 31.52
N ALA A 138 1.35 -11.11 32.26
CA ALA A 138 2.79 -10.95 32.47
C ALA A 138 3.62 -11.02 31.17
N ASN A 139 3.13 -11.70 30.14
CA ASN A 139 3.79 -11.84 28.84
C ASN A 139 3.39 -10.75 27.83
N ARG A 140 2.67 -9.71 28.28
CA ARG A 140 2.28 -8.57 27.45
C ARG A 140 2.87 -7.28 28.02
N LEU A 141 3.13 -6.33 27.12
CA LEU A 141 3.64 -5.01 27.45
C LEU A 141 2.52 -3.97 27.43
N LEU A 142 2.67 -2.98 28.27
CA LEU A 142 1.87 -1.77 28.36
C LEU A 142 2.81 -0.58 28.11
N LEU A 143 2.67 0.07 26.95
CA LEU A 143 3.38 1.30 26.61
C LEU A 143 2.44 2.48 26.81
N ILE A 144 2.80 3.41 27.69
CA ILE A 144 2.02 4.61 28.02
C ILE A 144 2.70 5.82 27.38
N VAL A 145 1.93 6.59 26.64
CA VAL A 145 2.30 7.88 26.04
C VAL A 145 1.49 8.97 26.74
N ALA A 146 2.15 9.72 27.62
CA ALA A 146 1.49 10.65 28.53
C ALA A 146 1.98 12.09 28.37
N GLY A 147 1.07 13.03 28.62
CA GLY A 147 1.36 14.45 28.78
C GLY A 147 0.25 15.12 29.57
N ASP A 148 0.58 16.09 30.42
CA ASP A 148 -0.42 16.81 31.21
C ASP A 148 -1.16 17.86 30.37
N THR A 149 -0.61 18.18 29.19
CA THR A 149 -1.15 19.12 28.21
C THR A 149 -1.03 18.57 26.80
N ASP A 150 -1.86 19.05 25.87
CA ASP A 150 -1.81 18.64 24.47
C ASP A 150 -0.40 18.78 23.83
N PRO A 151 0.36 19.88 24.03
CA PRO A 151 1.72 19.98 23.49
C PRO A 151 2.69 18.95 24.06
N GLN A 152 2.59 18.64 25.36
CA GLN A 152 3.42 17.60 25.99
C GLN A 152 3.08 16.20 25.45
N LEU A 153 1.79 15.90 25.27
CA LEU A 153 1.37 14.65 24.67
C LEU A 153 1.87 14.51 23.23
N GLN A 154 1.77 15.58 22.43
CA GLN A 154 2.33 15.61 21.08
C GLN A 154 3.84 15.41 21.09
N GLN A 155 4.55 16.00 22.04
CA GLN A 155 5.99 15.81 22.18
C GLN A 155 6.34 14.36 22.51
N ALA A 156 5.63 13.71 23.44
CA ALA A 156 5.81 12.28 23.74
C ALA A 156 5.52 11.40 22.51
N ALA A 157 4.42 11.65 21.81
CA ALA A 157 4.07 10.92 20.59
C ALA A 157 5.12 11.12 19.48
N ASN A 158 5.66 12.33 19.34
CA ASN A 158 6.70 12.64 18.37
C ASN A 158 8.02 11.88 18.65
N MET A 159 8.31 11.55 19.90
CA MET A 159 9.46 10.70 20.25
C MET A 159 9.30 9.29 19.67
N LEU A 160 8.10 8.71 19.74
CA LEU A 160 7.81 7.42 19.11
C LEU A 160 7.68 7.52 17.59
N ALA A 161 7.11 8.61 17.07
CA ALA A 161 6.86 8.79 15.65
C ALA A 161 8.09 9.28 14.85
N THR A 162 9.28 9.37 15.46
CA THR A 162 10.53 9.79 14.81
C THR A 162 11.64 8.76 15.02
N ALA A 163 12.04 8.07 13.95
CA ALA A 163 12.94 6.92 14.02
C ALA A 163 14.33 7.26 14.62
N SER A 164 14.89 8.41 14.27
CA SER A 164 16.18 8.86 14.81
C SER A 164 16.18 9.07 16.33
N ALA A 165 15.02 9.33 16.95
CA ALA A 165 14.90 9.58 18.39
C ALA A 165 15.09 8.30 19.23
N TRP A 166 14.74 7.13 18.68
CA TRP A 166 14.72 5.87 19.44
C TRP A 166 16.10 5.45 19.95
N ARG A 167 17.18 5.93 19.31
CA ARG A 167 18.57 5.69 19.75
C ARG A 167 18.87 6.24 21.15
N SER A 168 18.05 7.19 21.62
CA SER A 168 18.17 7.77 22.95
C SER A 168 17.36 7.03 24.02
N PHE A 169 16.48 6.10 23.63
CA PHE A 169 15.66 5.37 24.58
C PHE A 169 16.49 4.33 25.34
N ALA A 170 16.21 4.20 26.64
CA ALA A 170 16.81 3.20 27.50
C ALA A 170 15.91 2.94 28.71
N GLY A 171 15.87 1.69 29.18
CA GLY A 171 15.11 1.34 30.39
C GLY A 171 13.61 1.51 30.20
N SER A 172 12.85 1.56 31.29
CA SER A 172 11.38 1.52 31.24
C SER A 172 10.70 2.90 31.13
N HIS A 173 11.45 4.00 31.12
CA HIS A 173 10.89 5.35 31.08
C HIS A 173 11.80 6.29 30.28
N ALA A 174 11.19 7.20 29.51
CA ALA A 174 11.88 8.29 28.85
C ALA A 174 11.15 9.62 29.12
N ASP A 175 11.89 10.58 29.67
CA ASP A 175 11.41 11.94 29.90
C ASP A 175 11.10 12.65 28.57
N LEU A 176 10.24 13.66 28.62
CA LEU A 176 9.96 14.51 27.46
C LEU A 176 11.24 15.18 26.95
N SER A 177 11.57 14.93 25.68
CA SER A 177 12.67 15.59 24.98
C SER A 177 12.17 16.15 23.65
N PRO A 178 12.61 17.35 23.22
CA PRO A 178 12.31 17.82 21.87
C PRO A 178 12.96 16.91 20.85
N VAL A 179 12.25 16.63 19.76
CA VAL A 179 12.70 15.75 18.69
C VAL A 179 12.60 16.47 17.36
N ALA A 180 13.76 16.69 16.73
CA ALA A 180 13.87 17.24 15.40
C ALA A 180 14.07 16.09 14.40
N PRO A 181 13.16 15.88 13.45
CA PRO A 181 13.34 14.84 12.43
C PRO A 181 14.50 15.19 11.49
N LEU A 182 15.18 14.18 10.99
CA LEU A 182 16.15 14.34 9.92
C LEU A 182 15.46 14.88 8.65
N PRO A 183 16.13 15.74 7.87
CA PRO A 183 15.56 16.25 6.63
C PRO A 183 15.21 15.09 5.68
N PRO A 184 14.06 15.14 4.99
CA PRO A 184 13.68 14.09 4.08
C PRO A 184 14.71 13.99 2.93
N PRO A 185 14.97 12.77 2.41
CA PRO A 185 15.86 12.61 1.28
C PRO A 185 15.35 13.42 0.08
N GLN A 186 16.25 14.15 -0.57
CA GLN A 186 15.88 14.94 -1.74
C GLN A 186 15.44 14.01 -2.87
N ARG A 187 14.27 14.27 -3.47
CA ARG A 187 13.82 13.52 -4.65
C ARG A 187 14.79 13.78 -5.80
N VAL A 188 15.54 12.75 -6.19
CA VAL A 188 16.57 12.88 -7.23
C VAL A 188 15.92 12.76 -8.60
N THR A 189 16.16 13.75 -9.48
CA THR A 189 15.69 13.71 -10.87
C THR A 189 16.62 12.95 -11.78
N ARG A 190 17.91 12.86 -11.40
CA ARG A 190 18.94 12.11 -12.10
C ARG A 190 19.73 11.29 -11.09
N ALA A 191 19.79 9.99 -11.30
CA ALA A 191 20.54 9.07 -10.45
C ALA A 191 21.17 7.96 -11.29
N THR A 192 22.33 7.48 -10.85
CA THR A 192 22.90 6.21 -11.30
C THR A 192 22.08 5.05 -10.75
N PHE A 193 22.22 3.87 -11.35
CA PHE A 193 21.56 2.68 -10.81
C PHE A 193 22.11 2.33 -9.41
N ALA A 194 23.38 2.64 -9.13
CA ALA A 194 23.99 2.49 -7.81
C ALA A 194 23.35 3.41 -6.76
N GLU A 195 23.11 4.68 -7.09
CA GLU A 195 22.39 5.63 -6.23
C GLU A 195 20.93 5.22 -5.98
N LEU A 196 20.32 4.48 -6.92
CA LEU A 196 19.01 3.86 -6.76
C LEU A 196 19.04 2.53 -5.97
N GLY A 197 20.21 2.14 -5.45
CA GLY A 197 20.37 0.93 -4.62
C GLY A 197 20.58 -0.37 -5.42
N PHE A 198 20.77 -0.30 -6.73
CA PHE A 198 21.12 -1.48 -7.53
C PHE A 198 22.61 -1.77 -7.48
N SER A 199 22.96 -3.04 -7.65
CA SER A 199 24.33 -3.49 -7.89
C SER A 199 24.51 -3.97 -9.33
N ASP A 200 25.75 -4.16 -9.77
CA ASP A 200 26.05 -4.74 -11.07
C ASP A 200 25.33 -6.08 -11.23
N ARG A 201 24.56 -6.22 -12.31
CA ARG A 201 23.80 -7.45 -12.59
C ARG A 201 24.38 -8.19 -13.77
N ARG A 202 24.63 -9.48 -13.58
CA ARG A 202 25.21 -10.38 -14.57
C ARG A 202 24.23 -11.45 -15.00
N VAL A 203 24.15 -11.69 -16.31
CA VAL A 203 23.52 -12.89 -16.90
C VAL A 203 24.61 -13.82 -17.44
N ARG A 204 24.36 -15.14 -17.41
CA ARG A 204 25.34 -16.16 -17.84
C ARG A 204 24.63 -17.33 -18.52
N GLY A 205 25.27 -17.89 -19.53
CA GLY A 205 24.74 -18.99 -20.34
C GLY A 205 24.06 -18.51 -21.62
N ILE A 206 23.68 -19.47 -22.46
CA ILE A 206 22.99 -19.23 -23.74
C ILE A 206 21.48 -19.05 -23.54
N GLY A 207 20.79 -18.56 -24.57
CA GLY A 207 19.35 -18.37 -24.59
C GLY A 207 18.91 -17.04 -23.97
N SER A 208 17.64 -16.99 -23.57
CA SER A 208 16.99 -15.79 -23.04
C SER A 208 17.22 -15.62 -21.54
N HIS A 209 17.61 -14.42 -21.13
CA HIS A 209 17.80 -14.01 -19.75
C HIS A 209 17.13 -12.67 -19.50
N ASP A 210 16.45 -12.54 -18.36
CA ASP A 210 15.67 -11.36 -18.03
C ASP A 210 16.25 -10.63 -16.80
N LEU A 211 16.49 -9.34 -16.93
CA LEU A 211 16.81 -8.45 -15.81
C LEU A 211 15.68 -7.42 -15.65
N TYR A 212 15.09 -7.35 -14.47
CA TYR A 212 14.04 -6.40 -14.12
C TYR A 212 14.55 -5.37 -13.11
N TYR A 213 14.36 -4.09 -13.41
CA TYR A 213 14.67 -2.96 -12.54
C TYR A 213 13.36 -2.21 -12.23
N PRO A 214 12.90 -2.17 -10.97
CA PRO A 214 11.78 -1.31 -10.58
C PRO A 214 12.21 0.16 -10.64
N LEU A 215 11.38 1.00 -11.25
CA LEU A 215 11.60 2.43 -11.35
C LEU A 215 10.40 3.16 -10.75
N ASP A 216 10.60 3.82 -9.62
CA ASP A 216 9.53 4.54 -8.93
C ASP A 216 9.50 6.00 -9.39
N VAL A 217 8.38 6.40 -10.01
CA VAL A 217 8.13 7.77 -10.46
C VAL A 217 7.16 8.43 -9.48
N PRO A 218 7.51 9.56 -8.84
CA PRO A 218 6.58 10.31 -8.00
C PRO A 218 5.29 10.65 -8.75
N TYR A 219 4.14 10.55 -8.09
CA TYR A 219 2.88 10.61 -8.83
C TYR A 219 2.44 12.01 -9.24
N ASN A 220 3.05 13.04 -8.63
CA ASN A 220 2.93 14.42 -9.07
C ASN A 220 3.93 14.77 -10.20
N TRP A 221 4.78 13.84 -10.63
CA TRP A 221 5.68 14.06 -11.76
C TRP A 221 5.00 13.63 -13.05
N LYS A 222 5.02 14.53 -14.03
CA LYS A 222 4.66 14.25 -15.41
C LYS A 222 5.95 14.25 -16.24
N PRO A 223 6.53 13.07 -16.56
CA PRO A 223 7.77 13.00 -17.32
C PRO A 223 7.66 13.72 -18.66
N THR A 224 8.70 14.47 -19.03
CA THR A 224 8.79 15.16 -20.32
C THR A 224 9.52 14.28 -21.34
N SER A 225 9.58 14.72 -22.60
CA SER A 225 10.35 14.05 -23.65
C SER A 225 11.85 13.99 -23.40
N ASP A 226 12.36 14.75 -22.43
CA ASP A 226 13.78 14.76 -22.06
C ASP A 226 14.12 13.67 -21.01
N ALA A 227 13.12 12.89 -20.59
CA ALA A 227 13.32 11.76 -19.69
C ALA A 227 13.97 10.59 -20.45
N PHE A 228 15.03 10.02 -19.89
CA PHE A 228 15.74 8.90 -20.51
C PHE A 228 16.35 7.95 -19.48
N ILE A 229 16.64 6.73 -19.92
CA ILE A 229 17.48 5.76 -19.21
C ILE A 229 18.70 5.50 -20.09
N GLU A 230 19.88 5.58 -19.50
CA GLU A 230 21.11 5.15 -20.12
C GLU A 230 21.61 3.87 -19.45
N VAL A 231 21.66 2.78 -20.22
CA VAL A 231 22.18 1.49 -19.78
C VAL A 231 23.59 1.31 -20.31
N ARG A 232 24.54 1.10 -19.40
CA ARG A 232 25.94 0.79 -19.72
C ARG A 232 26.20 -0.68 -19.40
N PHE A 233 26.69 -1.40 -20.40
CA PHE A 233 26.87 -2.84 -20.33
C PHE A 233 28.19 -3.32 -20.94
N SER A 234 28.59 -4.52 -20.56
CA SER A 234 29.68 -5.28 -21.18
C SER A 234 29.23 -6.71 -21.40
N HIS A 235 29.83 -7.41 -22.35
CA HIS A 235 29.50 -8.80 -22.64
C HIS A 235 30.71 -9.56 -23.17
N ALA A 236 30.56 -10.89 -23.25
CA ALA A 236 31.60 -11.73 -23.83
C ALA A 236 31.83 -11.37 -25.32
N SER A 237 33.07 -11.04 -25.67
CA SER A 237 33.46 -10.54 -27.00
C SER A 237 33.73 -11.64 -28.03
N VAL A 238 34.38 -12.73 -27.59
CA VAL A 238 34.96 -13.73 -28.50
C VAL A 238 34.00 -14.88 -28.79
N SER A 239 33.21 -15.26 -27.79
CA SER A 239 32.34 -16.44 -27.79
C SER A 239 30.97 -16.18 -28.41
N LEU A 240 30.46 -14.94 -28.34
CA LEU A 240 29.10 -14.65 -28.82
C LEU A 240 28.99 -14.63 -30.35
N ASP A 241 27.87 -15.14 -30.86
CA ASP A 241 27.44 -14.93 -32.23
C ASP A 241 26.76 -13.56 -32.35
N GLU A 242 27.46 -12.61 -32.97
CA GLU A 242 27.00 -11.23 -33.13
C GLU A 242 25.72 -11.09 -33.98
N ARG A 243 25.40 -12.09 -34.82
CA ARG A 243 24.19 -12.07 -35.65
C ARG A 243 22.93 -12.45 -34.88
N LEU A 244 23.10 -13.24 -33.83
CA LEU A 244 21.99 -13.80 -33.05
C LEU A 244 21.89 -13.15 -31.66
N SER A 245 23.01 -12.66 -31.13
CA SER A 245 23.07 -12.10 -29.78
C SER A 245 22.61 -10.65 -29.74
N LYS A 246 21.68 -10.34 -28.83
CA LYS A 246 21.11 -9.00 -28.66
C LYS A 246 20.66 -8.73 -27.23
N MET A 247 20.56 -7.45 -26.87
CA MET A 247 19.83 -6.97 -25.71
C MET A 247 18.63 -6.16 -26.18
N SER A 248 17.43 -6.52 -25.73
CA SER A 248 16.19 -5.76 -25.96
C SER A 248 15.72 -5.11 -24.66
N ALA A 249 15.32 -3.84 -24.74
CA ALA A 249 14.77 -3.11 -23.61
C ALA A 249 13.26 -2.95 -23.74
N PHE A 250 12.56 -3.12 -22.62
CA PHE A 250 11.13 -2.93 -22.48
C PHE A 250 10.87 -2.02 -21.28
N VAL A 251 9.89 -1.12 -21.41
CA VAL A 251 9.39 -0.31 -20.30
C VAL A 251 7.92 -0.65 -20.13
N ASN A 252 7.53 -1.16 -18.96
CA ASN A 252 6.18 -1.63 -18.66
C ASN A 252 5.61 -2.59 -19.74
N GLY A 253 6.47 -3.46 -20.30
CA GLY A 253 6.10 -4.42 -21.35
C GLY A 253 6.14 -3.90 -22.78
N PHE A 254 6.27 -2.58 -23.00
CA PHE A 254 6.46 -2.02 -24.34
C PHE A 254 7.92 -2.14 -24.77
N LYS A 255 8.20 -2.81 -25.89
CA LYS A 255 9.55 -2.83 -26.46
C LYS A 255 9.94 -1.43 -26.92
N VAL A 256 10.98 -0.86 -26.31
CA VAL A 256 11.41 0.53 -26.56
C VAL A 256 12.65 0.63 -27.41
N SER A 257 13.57 -0.33 -27.30
CA SER A 257 14.82 -0.34 -28.05
C SER A 257 15.47 -1.71 -28.07
N ASP A 258 16.44 -1.92 -28.94
CA ASP A 258 17.32 -3.08 -28.93
C ASP A 258 18.71 -2.73 -29.47
N VAL A 259 19.69 -3.54 -29.11
CA VAL A 259 21.08 -3.42 -29.56
C VAL A 259 21.68 -4.81 -29.75
N SER A 260 22.29 -5.03 -30.92
CA SER A 260 23.08 -6.24 -31.18
C SER A 260 24.35 -6.25 -30.33
N LEU A 261 24.72 -7.41 -29.80
CA LEU A 261 25.93 -7.59 -29.01
C LEU A 261 27.07 -7.99 -29.94
N THR A 262 28.02 -7.08 -30.13
CA THR A 262 29.10 -7.18 -31.13
C THR A 262 30.44 -6.86 -30.49
N LYS A 263 31.56 -7.17 -31.17
CA LYS A 263 32.89 -6.73 -30.71
C LYS A 263 33.05 -5.21 -30.56
N ARG A 264 32.17 -4.39 -31.15
CA ARG A 264 32.25 -2.92 -31.03
C ARG A 264 31.73 -2.39 -29.69
N ASN A 265 30.92 -3.16 -28.98
CA ASN A 265 30.24 -2.76 -27.75
C ASN A 265 30.41 -3.78 -26.60
N ASP A 266 31.45 -4.59 -26.68
CA ASP A 266 31.76 -5.66 -25.71
C ASP A 266 32.21 -5.14 -24.34
N THR A 267 32.90 -4.00 -24.28
CA THR A 267 33.55 -3.45 -23.08
C THR A 267 32.96 -2.11 -22.62
N ASN A 268 32.33 -1.37 -23.52
CA ASN A 268 31.68 -0.09 -23.23
C ASN A 268 30.36 0.05 -24.01
N GLY A 269 29.54 -0.99 -23.96
CA GLY A 269 28.22 -0.98 -24.55
C GLY A 269 27.34 0.09 -23.91
N ARG A 270 26.55 0.75 -24.77
CA ARG A 270 25.67 1.84 -24.39
C ARG A 270 24.35 1.70 -25.11
N LEU A 271 23.26 1.74 -24.36
CA LEU A 271 21.90 1.83 -24.86
C LEU A 271 21.21 3.02 -24.19
N VAL A 272 20.68 3.94 -24.99
CA VAL A 272 19.87 5.07 -24.49
C VAL A 272 18.42 4.82 -24.85
N ILE A 273 17.57 4.84 -23.84
CA ILE A 273 16.14 4.62 -23.92
C ILE A 273 15.46 5.95 -23.63
N GLN A 274 14.85 6.56 -24.65
CA GLN A 274 14.00 7.74 -24.44
C GLN A 274 12.67 7.29 -23.84
N LEU A 275 12.25 7.92 -22.75
CA LEU A 275 11.02 7.60 -22.05
C LEU A 275 9.88 8.46 -22.58
N SER A 276 8.89 7.83 -23.22
CA SER A 276 7.66 8.52 -23.62
C SER A 276 6.63 8.53 -22.47
N PRO A 277 5.82 9.59 -22.33
CA PRO A 277 4.68 9.61 -21.42
C PRO A 277 3.65 8.48 -21.63
N ARG A 278 3.68 7.78 -22.78
CA ARG A 278 2.82 6.62 -23.05
C ARG A 278 3.34 5.31 -22.44
N GLN A 279 4.63 5.26 -22.10
CA GLN A 279 5.31 4.05 -21.64
C GLN A 279 5.50 4.05 -20.13
N ILE A 280 5.52 5.24 -19.51
CA ILE A 280 5.74 5.44 -18.09
C ILE A 280 4.50 6.06 -17.45
N HIS A 281 4.23 5.69 -16.21
CA HIS A 281 3.13 6.24 -15.43
C HIS A 281 3.58 6.62 -14.02
N PRO A 282 2.84 7.49 -13.31
CA PRO A 282 2.94 7.66 -11.86
C PRO A 282 3.07 6.35 -11.08
N GLY A 283 3.99 6.29 -10.12
CA GLY A 283 4.27 5.14 -9.27
C GLY A 283 5.31 4.16 -9.82
N ARG A 284 5.20 2.89 -9.44
CA ARG A 284 6.15 1.84 -9.83
C ARG A 284 6.00 1.44 -11.29
N ASN A 285 7.09 1.60 -12.04
CA ASN A 285 7.30 1.16 -13.41
C ASN A 285 8.39 0.06 -13.43
N TRP A 286 8.52 -0.62 -14.57
CA TRP A 286 9.53 -1.67 -14.76
C TRP A 286 10.34 -1.43 -16.02
N LEU A 287 11.66 -1.36 -15.86
CA LEU A 287 12.60 -1.57 -16.95
C LEU A 287 12.96 -3.05 -17.01
N HIS A 288 12.66 -3.68 -18.13
CA HIS A 288 13.01 -5.06 -18.42
C HIS A 288 14.05 -5.10 -19.52
N LEU A 289 15.22 -5.67 -19.23
CA LEU A 289 16.28 -5.94 -20.20
C LEU A 289 16.30 -7.44 -20.49
N ALA A 290 15.96 -7.81 -21.71
CA ALA A 290 16.00 -9.18 -22.20
C ALA A 290 17.28 -9.40 -23.01
N PHE A 291 18.16 -10.25 -22.51
CA PHE A 291 19.36 -10.69 -23.22
C PHE A 291 19.08 -12.00 -23.92
N ASP A 292 19.37 -12.08 -25.21
CA ASP A 292 19.34 -13.31 -25.98
C ASP A 292 20.79 -13.61 -26.38
N LEU A 293 21.42 -14.58 -25.73
CA LEU A 293 22.85 -14.86 -25.86
C LEU A 293 23.06 -16.15 -26.65
N HIS A 294 23.82 -16.07 -27.73
CA HIS A 294 24.15 -17.20 -28.60
C HIS A 294 25.66 -17.29 -28.75
N VAL A 295 26.21 -18.50 -28.81
CA VAL A 295 27.66 -18.73 -29.03
C VAL A 295 27.92 -19.37 -30.38
N LYS A 296 29.11 -19.12 -30.94
CA LYS A 296 29.51 -19.71 -32.23
C LYS A 296 29.85 -21.18 -32.06
N GLY A 297 29.06 -22.06 -32.68
CA GLY A 297 29.26 -23.51 -32.58
C GLY A 297 28.87 -24.02 -31.19
N GLU A 298 27.58 -24.30 -31.00
CA GLU A 298 27.05 -24.85 -29.75
C GLU A 298 27.57 -26.29 -29.52
N ASP A 299 28.76 -26.42 -28.97
CA ASP A 299 29.28 -27.70 -28.53
C ASP A 299 28.73 -28.06 -27.14
N CYS A 300 28.30 -29.31 -27.01
CA CYS A 300 27.63 -29.92 -25.86
C CYS A 300 28.46 -30.02 -24.55
N ASN A 301 29.47 -29.17 -24.36
CA ASN A 301 30.21 -29.07 -23.11
C ASN A 301 29.66 -27.90 -22.28
N PHE A 302 29.66 -28.01 -20.95
CA PHE A 302 29.13 -26.96 -20.06
C PHE A 302 29.94 -25.64 -20.07
N ARG A 303 30.92 -25.46 -20.98
CA ARG A 303 31.77 -24.26 -21.01
C ARG A 303 31.00 -23.00 -21.42
N TYR A 304 29.88 -23.15 -22.15
CA TYR A 304 29.01 -22.02 -22.51
C TYR A 304 28.46 -21.25 -21.27
N LEU A 305 28.34 -21.89 -20.11
CA LEU A 305 27.94 -21.23 -18.85
C LEU A 305 28.97 -20.20 -18.37
N GLN A 306 30.24 -20.34 -18.78
CA GLN A 306 31.30 -19.38 -18.47
C GLN A 306 31.62 -18.47 -19.66
N GLU A 307 31.35 -18.92 -20.90
CA GLU A 307 31.70 -18.21 -22.12
C GLU A 307 30.62 -17.24 -22.60
N ALA A 308 29.34 -17.48 -22.35
CA ALA A 308 28.26 -16.53 -22.63
C ALA A 308 27.91 -15.75 -21.38
N TRP A 309 28.09 -14.43 -21.40
CA TRP A 309 27.67 -13.55 -20.30
C TRP A 309 27.49 -12.11 -20.77
N ALA A 310 26.69 -11.37 -20.02
CA ALA A 310 26.59 -9.91 -20.10
C ALA A 310 26.44 -9.33 -18.69
N ILE A 311 26.95 -8.12 -18.49
CA ILE A 311 26.89 -7.38 -17.22
C ILE A 311 26.33 -5.99 -17.50
N VAL A 312 25.35 -5.57 -16.71
CA VAL A 312 24.87 -4.19 -16.64
C VAL A 312 25.54 -3.52 -15.45
N SER A 313 26.24 -2.41 -15.69
CA SER A 313 26.96 -1.66 -14.66
C SER A 313 26.03 -0.70 -13.94
N ALA A 314 25.91 -0.83 -12.62
CA ALA A 314 25.05 0.02 -11.80
C ALA A 314 25.64 1.44 -11.64
N GLU A 315 26.96 1.56 -11.51
CA GLU A 315 27.62 2.86 -11.36
C GLU A 315 27.59 3.70 -12.64
N LYS A 316 27.63 3.05 -13.81
CA LYS A 316 27.70 3.73 -15.11
C LYS A 316 26.33 3.90 -15.78
N SER A 317 25.36 3.08 -15.42
CA SER A 317 23.98 3.22 -15.90
C SER A 317 23.27 4.30 -15.11
N SER A 318 22.41 5.09 -15.76
CA SER A 318 21.71 6.19 -15.11
C SER A 318 20.29 6.38 -15.63
N LEU A 319 19.47 7.02 -14.81
CA LEU A 319 18.11 7.42 -15.08
C LEU A 319 18.03 8.94 -14.96
N ASN A 320 17.34 9.59 -15.90
CA ASN A 320 16.96 10.99 -15.86
C ASN A 320 15.44 11.09 -16.02
N LEU A 321 14.73 11.40 -14.94
CA LEU A 321 13.29 11.65 -14.92
C LEU A 321 13.04 13.16 -15.05
N ALA A 322 13.36 13.74 -16.20
CA ALA A 322 12.94 15.11 -16.52
C ALA A 322 11.41 15.18 -16.48
N HIS A 323 10.86 16.15 -15.75
CA HIS A 323 9.43 16.21 -15.49
C HIS A 323 8.95 17.65 -15.28
N VAL A 324 7.64 17.83 -15.39
CA VAL A 324 6.92 18.96 -14.79
C VAL A 324 6.10 18.46 -13.62
N ASN A 325 5.92 19.30 -12.60
CA ASN A 325 5.01 18.98 -11.51
C ASN A 325 3.57 19.20 -11.98
N GLY A 326 2.70 18.24 -11.69
CA GLY A 326 1.26 18.35 -11.92
C GLY A 326 0.48 17.73 -10.78
N GLU A 327 -0.84 17.86 -10.84
CA GLU A 327 -1.74 17.20 -9.89
C GLU A 327 -1.70 15.68 -10.09
N PRO A 328 -1.60 14.89 -8.99
CA PRO A 328 -1.67 13.44 -9.07
C PRO A 328 -3.03 13.00 -9.63
N PRO A 329 -3.09 11.92 -10.42
CA PRO A 329 -4.36 11.35 -10.85
C PRO A 329 -5.13 10.85 -9.63
N LEU A 330 -6.40 11.25 -9.54
CA LEU A 330 -7.25 10.94 -8.40
C LEU A 330 -8.10 9.70 -8.68
N GLU A 331 -7.43 8.56 -8.75
CA GLU A 331 -8.06 7.24 -8.87
C GLU A 331 -7.56 6.33 -7.76
N LEU A 332 -8.40 5.38 -7.35
CA LEU A 332 -8.08 4.42 -6.31
C LEU A 332 -6.81 3.62 -6.64
N ARG A 333 -6.60 3.23 -7.90
CA ARG A 333 -5.39 2.49 -8.32
C ARG A 333 -4.07 3.23 -8.02
N TYR A 334 -4.13 4.55 -7.83
CA TYR A 334 -2.97 5.39 -7.55
C TYR A 334 -2.80 5.76 -6.07
N LEU A 335 -3.74 5.36 -5.20
CA LEU A 335 -3.54 5.44 -3.74
C LEU A 335 -2.34 4.57 -3.30
N PRO A 336 -1.64 4.96 -2.21
CA PRO A 336 -1.86 6.16 -1.38
C PRO A 336 -1.26 7.44 -1.94
N SER A 337 -0.80 7.50 -3.20
CA SER A 337 0.16 8.54 -3.57
C SER A 337 -0.22 10.01 -3.34
N PRO A 338 -1.48 10.48 -3.53
CA PRO A 338 -1.80 11.84 -3.15
C PRO A 338 -1.56 12.08 -1.64
N LEU A 339 -1.79 11.06 -0.80
CA LEU A 339 -1.75 11.06 0.67
C LEU A 339 -0.38 10.75 1.28
N VAL A 340 0.69 10.73 0.48
CA VAL A 340 2.07 10.51 0.99
C VAL A 340 3.04 11.56 0.45
N THR A 341 2.47 12.69 0.04
CA THR A 341 3.22 13.91 -0.34
C THR A 341 2.63 15.08 0.44
N PRO A 342 3.38 15.68 1.40
CA PRO A 342 4.79 15.41 1.73
C PRO A 342 5.01 14.04 2.40
N ALA A 343 6.27 13.57 2.38
CA ALA A 343 6.61 12.22 2.86
C ALA A 343 6.40 12.05 4.37
N ASP A 344 6.50 13.13 5.16
CA ASP A 344 6.22 13.11 6.60
C ASP A 344 4.72 13.05 6.92
N LEU A 345 3.84 12.99 5.91
CA LEU A 345 2.38 12.97 6.04
C LEU A 345 1.81 14.24 6.71
N SER A 346 2.58 15.33 6.76
CA SER A 346 2.16 16.54 7.50
C SER A 346 0.96 17.26 6.89
N ALA A 347 0.59 16.92 5.65
CA ALA A 347 -0.59 17.44 4.98
C ALA A 347 -1.82 16.53 5.14
N ASP A 348 -1.67 15.34 5.72
CA ASP A 348 -2.78 14.40 5.89
C ASP A 348 -3.54 14.67 7.19
N VAL A 349 -4.85 14.83 7.08
CA VAL A 349 -5.74 15.09 8.20
C VAL A 349 -6.86 14.07 8.21
N PHE A 350 -6.86 13.18 9.21
CA PHE A 350 -7.96 12.28 9.49
C PHE A 350 -9.09 13.07 10.16
N VAL A 351 -10.33 12.89 9.69
CA VAL A 351 -11.53 13.51 10.28
C VAL A 351 -12.53 12.42 10.64
N LEU A 352 -12.71 12.22 11.95
CA LEU A 352 -13.61 11.22 12.52
C LEU A 352 -14.89 11.87 13.06
N ALA A 353 -15.88 11.08 13.47
CA ALA A 353 -17.03 11.56 14.24
C ALA A 353 -16.60 12.27 15.55
N ALA A 354 -17.49 13.10 16.11
CA ALA A 354 -17.25 13.79 17.38
C ALA A 354 -17.01 12.82 18.56
N HIS A 355 -17.66 11.66 18.50
CA HIS A 355 -17.47 10.54 19.43
C HIS A 355 -17.14 9.29 18.61
N PRO A 356 -15.87 9.09 18.23
CA PRO A 356 -15.49 8.03 17.31
C PRO A 356 -15.69 6.65 17.93
N SER A 357 -16.26 5.71 17.18
CA SER A 357 -16.40 4.31 17.63
C SER A 357 -15.06 3.57 17.57
N ALA A 358 -14.96 2.42 18.24
CA ALA A 358 -13.77 1.56 18.17
C ALA A 358 -13.44 1.14 16.72
N ALA A 359 -14.46 0.97 15.87
CA ALA A 359 -14.27 0.66 14.46
C ALA A 359 -13.64 1.84 13.69
N GLU A 360 -14.08 3.07 13.96
CA GLU A 360 -13.54 4.28 13.33
C GLU A 360 -12.10 4.57 13.80
N LEU A 361 -11.82 4.42 15.10
CA LEU A 361 -10.48 4.52 15.66
C LEU A 361 -9.55 3.46 15.06
N THR A 362 -10.01 2.21 14.98
CA THR A 362 -9.26 1.10 14.38
C THR A 362 -8.97 1.37 12.90
N ALA A 363 -9.94 1.91 12.17
CA ALA A 363 -9.78 2.29 10.78
C ALA A 363 -8.70 3.37 10.61
N MET A 364 -8.69 4.38 11.48
CA MET A 364 -7.68 5.44 11.49
C MET A 364 -6.27 4.86 11.72
N VAL A 365 -6.04 4.10 12.79
CA VAL A 365 -4.68 3.58 13.09
C VAL A 365 -4.19 2.60 12.02
N ARG A 366 -5.07 1.75 11.48
CA ARG A 366 -4.70 0.83 10.38
C ARG A 366 -4.37 1.57 9.09
N LEU A 367 -5.15 2.59 8.73
CA LEU A 367 -4.86 3.38 7.54
C LEU A 367 -3.59 4.22 7.72
N ALA A 368 -3.41 4.87 8.87
CA ALA A 368 -2.17 5.60 9.17
C ALA A 368 -0.95 4.70 9.07
N ALA A 369 -1.00 3.49 9.66
CA ALA A 369 0.06 2.49 9.50
C ALA A 369 0.30 2.09 8.04
N LYS A 370 -0.76 1.87 7.25
CA LYS A 370 -0.63 1.62 5.81
C LYS A 370 0.07 2.77 5.10
N LEU A 371 -0.32 4.04 5.32
CA LEU A 371 0.33 5.20 4.72
C LEU A 371 1.82 5.26 5.09
N GLY A 372 2.15 4.94 6.34
CA GLY A 372 3.52 4.82 6.84
C GLY A 372 4.42 3.90 6.00
N THR A 373 3.87 2.79 5.47
CA THR A 373 4.64 1.83 4.62
C THR A 373 5.15 2.43 3.30
N TYR A 374 4.61 3.56 2.87
CA TYR A 374 4.94 4.21 1.58
C TYR A 374 5.85 5.42 1.73
N THR A 375 6.32 5.72 2.94
CA THR A 375 7.20 6.85 3.23
C THR A 375 8.52 6.39 3.85
N THR A 376 9.56 7.21 3.65
CA THR A 376 10.89 7.04 4.24
C THR A 376 11.32 8.26 5.05
N ALA A 377 10.39 9.17 5.36
CA ALA A 377 10.67 10.32 6.23
C ALA A 377 11.06 9.85 7.64
N ASP A 378 11.99 10.55 8.29
CA ASP A 378 12.48 10.19 9.62
C ASP A 378 11.42 10.37 10.71
N GLY A 379 10.55 11.39 10.57
CA GLY A 379 9.42 11.62 11.46
C GLY A 379 8.12 11.73 10.69
N LEU A 380 7.06 11.12 11.21
CA LEU A 380 5.71 11.16 10.64
C LEU A 380 4.80 12.05 11.50
N ARG A 381 3.99 12.89 10.83
CA ARG A 381 3.19 13.97 11.42
C ARG A 381 1.78 14.08 10.81
N PRO A 382 1.04 12.99 10.55
CA PRO A 382 -0.37 13.12 10.20
C PRO A 382 -1.13 13.76 11.36
N ARG A 383 -2.21 14.50 11.05
CA ARG A 383 -3.11 15.08 12.04
C ARG A 383 -4.41 14.30 12.08
N ALA A 384 -5.07 14.32 13.24
CA ALA A 384 -6.42 13.79 13.36
C ALA A 384 -7.30 14.72 14.18
N LEU A 385 -8.50 14.97 13.67
CA LEU A 385 -9.50 15.89 14.20
C LEU A 385 -10.85 15.18 14.25
N THR A 386 -11.77 15.78 15.01
CA THR A 386 -13.18 15.40 14.98
C THR A 386 -13.96 16.33 14.04
N ALA A 387 -15.06 15.84 13.48
CA ALA A 387 -15.83 16.56 12.48
C ALA A 387 -16.43 17.89 12.99
N ASP A 388 -16.71 17.99 14.29
CA ASP A 388 -17.20 19.20 14.96
C ASP A 388 -16.11 20.28 15.17
N THR A 389 -14.83 19.89 15.16
CA THR A 389 -13.69 20.80 15.30
C THR A 389 -13.02 21.14 13.96
N PHE A 390 -13.34 20.40 12.90
CA PHE A 390 -12.76 20.58 11.58
C PHE A 390 -13.38 21.79 10.85
N GLN A 391 -12.51 22.66 10.29
CA GLN A 391 -12.91 23.85 9.55
C GLN A 391 -12.34 23.81 8.12
N PRO A 392 -13.15 23.43 7.11
CA PRO A 392 -12.67 23.21 5.74
C PRO A 392 -12.03 24.44 5.08
N ALA A 393 -12.49 25.65 5.42
CA ALA A 393 -12.02 26.90 4.82
C ALA A 393 -10.55 27.22 5.14
N GLU A 394 -10.00 26.67 6.22
CA GLU A 394 -8.63 26.91 6.66
C GLU A 394 -7.63 25.89 6.06
N THR A 395 -8.13 24.76 5.56
CA THR A 395 -7.32 23.59 5.13
C THR A 395 -7.26 23.48 3.61
N SER A 396 -6.81 24.54 2.93
CA SER A 396 -6.86 24.63 1.46
C SER A 396 -5.85 23.73 0.73
N THR A 397 -4.85 23.16 1.40
CA THR A 397 -3.80 22.32 0.79
C THR A 397 -3.69 20.92 1.38
N ASP A 398 -4.49 20.62 2.39
CA ASP A 398 -4.42 19.36 3.13
C ASP A 398 -5.16 18.25 2.38
N HIS A 399 -4.72 17.01 2.58
CA HIS A 399 -5.44 15.82 2.16
C HIS A 399 -6.29 15.33 3.31
N ILE A 400 -7.61 15.37 3.10
CA ILE A 400 -8.57 15.04 4.13
C ILE A 400 -9.01 13.60 3.96
N ILE A 401 -8.92 12.84 5.04
CA ILE A 401 -9.33 11.45 5.13
C ILE A 401 -10.50 11.37 6.10
N ALA A 402 -11.72 11.43 5.57
CA ALA A 402 -12.93 11.32 6.35
C ALA A 402 -13.28 9.84 6.60
N ILE A 403 -13.50 9.49 7.87
CA ILE A 403 -13.86 8.13 8.30
C ILE A 403 -15.22 8.18 9.00
N GLY A 404 -16.10 7.23 8.66
CA GLY A 404 -17.40 7.07 9.31
C GLY A 404 -18.58 7.23 8.37
N GLY A 405 -19.77 7.44 8.94
CA GLY A 405 -21.02 7.66 8.22
C GLY A 405 -21.55 9.09 8.37
N PRO A 406 -22.45 9.55 7.49
CA PRO A 406 -23.06 10.89 7.57
C PRO A 406 -23.90 11.07 8.84
N GLU A 407 -24.35 10.00 9.50
CA GLU A 407 -25.13 10.11 10.75
C GLU A 407 -24.30 10.58 11.94
N THR A 408 -23.00 10.26 11.98
CA THR A 408 -22.10 10.58 13.10
C THR A 408 -21.02 11.60 12.73
N ASN A 409 -20.74 11.77 11.45
CA ASN A 409 -19.69 12.65 10.93
C ASN A 409 -20.31 13.83 10.15
N THR A 410 -20.32 15.02 10.77
CA THR A 410 -20.92 16.24 10.21
C THR A 410 -20.27 16.70 8.91
N LEU A 411 -19.00 16.39 8.67
CA LEU A 411 -18.32 16.67 7.41
C LEU A 411 -18.95 15.84 6.27
N LEU A 412 -19.14 14.54 6.52
CA LEU A 412 -19.75 13.64 5.54
C LEU A 412 -21.22 13.99 5.32
N ALA A 413 -21.97 14.36 6.37
CA ALA A 413 -23.34 14.84 6.23
C ALA A 413 -23.43 16.10 5.35
N HIS A 414 -22.53 17.07 5.56
CA HIS A 414 -22.57 18.35 4.85
C HIS A 414 -22.19 18.22 3.37
N TYR A 415 -21.22 17.37 3.06
CA TYR A 415 -20.70 17.20 1.69
C TYR A 415 -21.21 15.94 0.98
N ASP A 416 -22.22 15.27 1.52
CA ASP A 416 -22.76 14.02 0.98
C ASP A 416 -23.19 14.15 -0.50
N SER A 417 -23.84 15.27 -0.84
CA SER A 417 -24.29 15.58 -2.20
C SER A 417 -23.17 15.86 -3.20
N ALA A 418 -21.94 16.06 -2.71
CA ALA A 418 -20.74 16.23 -3.54
C ALA A 418 -19.96 14.92 -3.69
N LEU A 419 -20.30 13.87 -2.93
CA LEU A 419 -19.62 12.58 -3.03
C LEU A 419 -20.01 11.86 -4.33
N PRO A 420 -19.07 11.16 -4.99
CA PRO A 420 -19.39 10.35 -6.17
C PRO A 420 -20.54 9.36 -5.91
N GLN A 421 -20.50 8.69 -4.76
CA GLN A 421 -21.56 7.88 -4.22
C GLN A 421 -22.02 8.49 -2.89
N HIS A 422 -23.29 8.91 -2.85
CA HIS A 422 -23.89 9.41 -1.61
C HIS A 422 -23.92 8.30 -0.56
N LEU A 423 -23.67 8.69 0.68
CA LEU A 423 -23.77 7.87 1.88
C LEU A 423 -25.09 8.11 2.62
N THR A 424 -25.83 9.19 2.37
CA THR A 424 -27.16 9.36 2.98
C THR A 424 -28.21 8.57 2.19
N LEU A 425 -28.95 7.73 2.89
CA LEU A 425 -30.04 6.95 2.31
C LEU A 425 -31.30 7.82 2.17
N PRO A 426 -32.02 7.79 1.04
CA PRO A 426 -33.30 8.46 0.92
C PRO A 426 -34.32 7.82 1.86
N ALA A 427 -35.21 8.63 2.43
CA ALA A 427 -36.32 8.11 3.24
C ALA A 427 -37.21 7.18 2.40
N GLU A 428 -37.69 6.06 2.98
CA GLU A 428 -38.52 5.05 2.29
C GLU A 428 -39.78 5.62 1.59
N ASN A 429 -40.22 6.83 1.95
CA ASN A 429 -41.36 7.53 1.36
C ASN A 429 -41.04 8.98 0.93
N GLY A 430 -39.77 9.30 0.69
CA GLY A 430 -39.35 10.61 0.21
C GLY A 430 -39.68 10.83 -1.28
N PRO A 431 -39.80 12.08 -1.75
CA PRO A 431 -39.91 12.34 -3.18
C PRO A 431 -38.70 11.72 -3.91
N GLU A 432 -38.96 10.94 -4.97
CA GLU A 432 -37.91 10.44 -5.87
C GLU A 432 -37.21 11.64 -6.51
N THR A 433 -36.15 12.15 -5.88
CA THR A 433 -35.29 13.12 -6.55
C THR A 433 -34.58 12.40 -7.69
N PRO A 434 -34.74 12.84 -8.96
CA PRO A 434 -34.06 12.23 -10.09
C PRO A 434 -32.56 12.23 -9.82
N ARG A 435 -32.01 11.04 -9.59
CA ARG A 435 -30.58 10.80 -9.37
C ARG A 435 -29.85 10.88 -10.73
N GLU A 436 -29.87 12.04 -11.39
CA GLU A 436 -29.34 12.23 -12.76
C GLU A 436 -27.81 12.01 -12.87
N LEU A 437 -27.10 11.91 -11.75
CA LEU A 437 -25.63 11.75 -11.68
C LEU A 437 -25.14 10.54 -10.85
N LEU A 438 -26.04 9.75 -10.27
CA LEU A 438 -25.67 8.56 -9.47
C LEU A 438 -25.91 7.30 -10.28
N GLU A 439 -24.92 6.41 -10.35
CA GLU A 439 -25.14 5.07 -10.89
C GLU A 439 -25.97 4.25 -9.87
N PRO A 440 -27.18 3.79 -10.22
CA PRO A 440 -28.02 3.07 -9.28
C PRO A 440 -27.41 1.69 -8.98
N LEU A 441 -26.88 1.53 -7.77
CA LEU A 441 -26.55 0.23 -7.20
C LEU A 441 -27.86 -0.51 -6.80
N PRO A 442 -27.90 -1.85 -6.85
CA PRO A 442 -29.03 -2.59 -6.32
C PRO A 442 -29.23 -2.27 -4.82
N PRO A 443 -30.49 -2.08 -4.35
CA PRO A 443 -30.77 -1.75 -2.95
C PRO A 443 -30.11 -2.72 -1.96
N SER A 444 -30.08 -4.02 -2.27
CA SER A 444 -29.45 -5.04 -1.42
C SER A 444 -27.94 -4.84 -1.19
N ILE A 445 -27.24 -4.15 -2.10
CA ILE A 445 -25.82 -3.78 -1.98
C ILE A 445 -25.68 -2.40 -1.35
N GLU A 446 -26.55 -1.45 -1.69
CA GLU A 446 -26.53 -0.07 -1.17
C GLU A 446 -26.57 -0.03 0.37
N TYR A 447 -27.35 -0.90 1.02
CA TYR A 447 -27.47 -0.94 2.49
C TYR A 447 -26.41 -1.77 3.23
N HIS A 448 -25.63 -2.62 2.53
CA HIS A 448 -24.70 -3.59 3.15
C HIS A 448 -23.30 -3.50 2.55
N ALA A 449 -22.88 -2.29 2.16
CA ALA A 449 -21.57 -2.03 1.60
C ALA A 449 -20.78 -1.02 2.43
N GLY A 450 -19.46 -1.23 2.46
CA GLY A 450 -18.47 -0.20 2.73
C GLY A 450 -18.10 0.53 1.43
N TYR A 451 -17.59 1.74 1.58
CA TYR A 451 -17.21 2.62 0.49
C TYR A 451 -15.80 3.17 0.75
N LEU A 452 -14.99 3.10 -0.30
CA LEU A 452 -13.75 3.85 -0.40
C LEU A 452 -13.88 4.79 -1.60
N GLN A 453 -13.88 6.10 -1.36
CA GLN A 453 -14.07 7.10 -2.41
C GLN A 453 -12.94 8.12 -2.38
N VAL A 454 -12.56 8.63 -3.55
CA VAL A 454 -11.56 9.69 -3.67
C VAL A 454 -12.06 10.76 -4.65
N LEU A 455 -12.03 12.02 -4.23
CA LEU A 455 -12.50 13.17 -5.00
C LEU A 455 -11.69 14.44 -4.67
N PRO A 456 -11.63 15.44 -5.56
CA PRO A 456 -11.09 16.74 -5.18
C PRO A 456 -11.89 17.28 -3.99
N ALA A 457 -11.21 17.88 -3.02
CA ALA A 457 -11.89 18.44 -1.85
C ALA A 457 -12.91 19.51 -2.30
N PRO A 458 -14.21 19.40 -1.95
CA PRO A 458 -15.23 20.34 -2.44
C PRO A 458 -14.95 21.82 -2.15
N TRP A 459 -14.16 22.10 -1.11
CA TRP A 459 -13.78 23.45 -0.66
C TRP A 459 -12.40 23.91 -1.17
N SER A 460 -11.65 23.06 -1.89
CA SER A 460 -10.31 23.40 -2.38
C SER A 460 -10.05 22.92 -3.81
N ARG A 461 -9.27 23.71 -4.56
CA ARG A 461 -8.79 23.31 -5.89
C ARG A 461 -7.58 22.36 -5.87
N ARG A 462 -6.91 22.20 -4.72
CA ARG A 462 -5.67 21.41 -4.59
C ARG A 462 -5.75 20.31 -3.54
N GLY A 463 -6.70 20.39 -2.62
CA GLY A 463 -6.91 19.37 -1.58
C GLY A 463 -7.57 18.12 -2.15
N THR A 464 -7.30 16.99 -1.52
CA THR A 464 -8.00 15.72 -1.78
C THR A 464 -8.97 15.44 -0.65
N LEU A 465 -10.14 14.91 -0.96
CA LEU A 465 -11.01 14.25 0.02
C LEU A 465 -11.02 12.75 -0.30
N MET A 466 -10.58 11.94 0.66
CA MET A 466 -10.78 10.50 0.68
C MET A 466 -11.84 10.18 1.73
N VAL A 467 -12.79 9.33 1.37
CA VAL A 467 -13.86 8.89 2.27
C VAL A 467 -13.76 7.39 2.47
N LEU A 468 -13.71 6.97 3.73
CA LEU A 468 -13.91 5.59 4.18
C LEU A 468 -15.22 5.54 4.96
N GLY A 469 -16.28 5.15 4.28
CA GLY A 469 -17.61 5.07 4.87
C GLY A 469 -18.12 3.63 4.91
N ALA A 470 -18.96 3.33 5.88
CA ALA A 470 -19.75 2.10 5.90
C ALA A 470 -20.99 2.34 6.76
N PHE A 471 -22.09 1.67 6.41
CA PHE A 471 -23.29 1.65 7.25
C PHE A 471 -23.17 0.67 8.43
N GLU A 472 -22.30 -0.33 8.30
CA GLU A 472 -22.04 -1.34 9.34
C GLU A 472 -20.56 -1.33 9.73
N GLU A 473 -20.28 -1.41 11.03
CA GLU A 473 -18.92 -1.40 11.58
C GLU A 473 -17.98 -2.47 10.98
N PRO A 474 -18.40 -3.75 10.79
CA PRO A 474 -17.53 -4.78 10.21
C PRO A 474 -17.09 -4.45 8.77
N LEU A 475 -17.89 -3.69 8.03
CA LEU A 475 -17.59 -3.31 6.65
C LEU A 475 -16.58 -2.16 6.60
N LEU A 476 -16.48 -1.32 7.63
CA LEU A 476 -15.45 -0.28 7.70
C LEU A 476 -14.04 -0.91 7.76
N ALA A 477 -13.87 -1.97 8.54
CA ALA A 477 -12.62 -2.72 8.58
C ALA A 477 -12.27 -3.34 7.22
N LYS A 478 -13.27 -3.85 6.49
CA LYS A 478 -13.08 -4.35 5.11
C LYS A 478 -12.75 -3.24 4.14
N ALA A 479 -13.33 -2.04 4.30
CA ALA A 479 -13.02 -0.88 3.46
C ALA A 479 -11.56 -0.43 3.62
N VAL A 480 -11.04 -0.44 4.85
CA VAL A 480 -9.61 -0.20 5.12
C VAL A 480 -8.72 -1.31 4.53
N ALA A 481 -9.17 -2.57 4.60
CA ALA A 481 -8.44 -3.68 3.98
C ALA A 481 -8.45 -3.62 2.44
N ALA A 482 -9.52 -3.05 1.86
CA ALA A 482 -9.64 -2.78 0.42
C ALA A 482 -8.75 -1.63 -0.05
N PHE A 483 -8.11 -0.88 0.87
CA PHE A 483 -7.14 0.15 0.51
C PHE A 483 -6.07 -0.42 -0.44
N PRO A 484 -5.91 0.17 -1.65
CA PRO A 484 -5.05 -0.38 -2.69
C PRO A 484 -3.60 -0.58 -2.24
N THR A 485 -3.11 -1.82 -2.34
CA THR A 485 -1.71 -2.19 -2.13
C THR A 485 -1.04 -2.46 -3.48
N LEU A 486 0.29 -2.59 -3.54
CA LEU A 486 0.97 -2.96 -4.79
C LEU A 486 0.40 -4.24 -5.44
N GLY A 487 -0.08 -5.19 -4.62
CA GLY A 487 -0.67 -6.45 -5.08
C GLY A 487 -2.14 -6.33 -5.51
N THR A 488 -2.90 -5.36 -4.99
CA THR A 488 -4.35 -5.25 -5.23
C THR A 488 -4.75 -4.07 -6.10
N ARG A 489 -3.88 -3.06 -6.27
CA ARG A 489 -4.21 -1.81 -7.00
C ARG A 489 -4.66 -1.99 -8.45
N LEU A 490 -4.27 -3.09 -9.11
CA LEU A 490 -4.72 -3.37 -10.48
C LEU A 490 -6.16 -3.92 -10.54
N LYS A 491 -6.69 -4.40 -9.41
CA LYS A 491 -8.05 -4.94 -9.29
C LYS A 491 -9.10 -3.87 -9.02
N ILE A 492 -8.68 -2.70 -8.51
CA ILE A 492 -9.56 -1.60 -8.15
C ILE A 492 -9.31 -0.46 -9.14
N GLN A 493 -10.35 -0.08 -9.88
CA GLN A 493 -10.29 0.99 -10.88
C GLN A 493 -11.30 2.10 -10.54
N GLY A 494 -11.10 3.30 -11.09
CA GLY A 494 -11.99 4.44 -10.89
C GLY A 494 -11.74 5.18 -9.57
N ASN A 495 -12.72 5.95 -9.14
CA ASN A 495 -12.67 6.83 -7.97
C ASN A 495 -13.56 6.37 -6.80
N VAL A 496 -14.31 5.28 -6.98
CA VAL A 496 -15.17 4.67 -5.96
C VAL A 496 -14.90 3.16 -5.90
N ALA A 497 -14.81 2.61 -4.69
CA ALA A 497 -14.81 1.18 -4.45
C ALA A 497 -15.95 0.83 -3.51
N VAL A 498 -16.81 -0.08 -3.96
CA VAL A 498 -17.89 -0.68 -3.18
C VAL A 498 -17.37 -1.98 -2.59
N VAL A 499 -17.46 -2.12 -1.27
CA VAL A 499 -16.88 -3.20 -0.48
C VAL A 499 -17.99 -4.01 0.16
N THR A 500 -18.25 -5.20 -0.34
CA THR A 500 -19.21 -6.15 0.25
C THR A 500 -18.48 -7.20 1.06
N PRO A 501 -19.19 -8.09 1.77
CA PRO A 501 -18.53 -9.17 2.48
C PRO A 501 -17.70 -10.11 1.59
N GLU A 502 -18.08 -10.27 0.32
CA GLU A 502 -17.51 -11.23 -0.65
C GLU A 502 -16.48 -10.63 -1.60
N GLN A 503 -16.59 -9.33 -1.93
CA GLN A 503 -15.78 -8.72 -2.98
C GLN A 503 -15.60 -7.20 -2.84
N VAL A 504 -14.64 -6.69 -3.60
CA VAL A 504 -14.38 -5.26 -3.79
C VAL A 504 -14.59 -4.92 -5.26
N ILE A 505 -15.42 -3.93 -5.54
CA ILE A 505 -15.81 -3.53 -6.89
C ILE A 505 -15.40 -2.07 -7.12
N GLY A 506 -14.48 -1.84 -8.06
CA GLY A 506 -14.08 -0.49 -8.46
C GLY A 506 -15.01 0.08 -9.53
N LEU A 507 -15.45 1.32 -9.33
CA LEU A 507 -16.37 2.09 -10.17
C LEU A 507 -15.78 3.48 -10.45
N ASN A 508 -16.14 4.05 -11.60
CA ASN A 508 -15.84 5.44 -11.94
C ASN A 508 -17.16 6.22 -11.98
N ILE A 509 -17.42 7.06 -10.98
CA ILE A 509 -18.70 7.75 -10.77
C ILE A 509 -18.47 9.27 -10.69
N GLY A 510 -19.35 10.06 -11.33
CA GLY A 510 -19.35 11.53 -11.26
C GLY A 510 -18.72 12.23 -12.49
N SER A 511 -18.42 13.52 -12.33
CA SER A 511 -18.01 14.47 -13.40
C SER A 511 -16.68 14.16 -14.11
N LEU A 512 -16.09 12.99 -13.89
CA LEU A 512 -14.85 12.52 -14.51
C LEU A 512 -15.05 11.60 -15.73
N THR A 513 -16.29 11.21 -16.14
CA THR A 513 -16.68 10.90 -17.55
C THR A 513 -18.14 10.44 -17.73
N GLU A 514 -18.75 10.83 -18.86
CA GLU A 514 -20.09 10.48 -19.41
C GLU A 514 -20.34 8.99 -19.74
N THR A 515 -19.77 8.03 -19.03
CA THR A 515 -19.91 6.60 -19.39
C THR A 515 -20.80 5.85 -18.42
N GLN A 516 -22.00 5.49 -18.89
CA GLN A 516 -22.90 4.55 -18.23
C GLN A 516 -22.24 3.15 -18.11
N LEU A 517 -22.40 2.51 -16.94
CA LEU A 517 -22.11 1.08 -16.72
C LEU A 517 -22.55 0.19 -17.91
N PRO A 518 -21.63 -0.60 -18.52
CA PRO A 518 -22.02 -1.56 -19.54
C PRO A 518 -22.88 -2.70 -18.95
N ASP A 519 -23.88 -3.14 -19.72
CA ASP A 519 -24.94 -4.09 -19.29
C ASP A 519 -24.42 -5.38 -18.64
N ASN A 520 -23.21 -5.82 -19.00
CA ASN A 520 -22.56 -6.99 -18.42
C ASN A 520 -22.20 -6.82 -16.94
N ILE A 521 -21.76 -5.62 -16.53
CA ILE A 521 -21.44 -5.33 -15.12
C ILE A 521 -22.73 -5.21 -14.31
N ARG A 522 -23.75 -4.58 -14.89
CA ARG A 522 -25.09 -4.48 -14.29
C ARG A 522 -25.72 -5.87 -14.06
N ARG A 523 -25.54 -6.78 -15.02
CA ARG A 523 -25.94 -8.20 -14.89
C ARG A 523 -25.07 -8.98 -13.91
N LEU A 524 -23.78 -8.67 -13.78
CA LEU A 524 -22.90 -9.33 -12.81
C LEU A 524 -23.30 -8.98 -11.37
N LEU A 525 -23.53 -7.68 -11.11
CA LEU A 525 -24.03 -7.16 -9.84
C LEU A 525 -25.39 -7.76 -9.47
N ALA A 526 -26.28 -7.94 -10.46
CA ALA A 526 -27.58 -8.59 -10.25
C ALA A 526 -27.48 -10.12 -10.08
N ALA A 527 -26.58 -10.80 -10.80
CA ALA A 527 -26.42 -12.26 -10.74
C ALA A 527 -25.77 -12.74 -9.44
N LEU A 528 -24.92 -11.91 -8.83
CA LEU A 528 -24.28 -12.20 -7.54
C LEU A 528 -25.28 -12.34 -6.37
N LEU A 529 -26.51 -11.85 -6.53
CA LEU A 529 -27.60 -12.01 -5.55
C LEU A 529 -28.45 -13.27 -5.79
N ILE A 530 -28.34 -13.90 -6.96
CA ILE A 530 -29.10 -15.12 -7.30
C ILE A 530 -28.21 -16.37 -7.24
N GLY A 531 -26.88 -16.21 -7.37
CA GLY A 531 -25.88 -17.28 -7.40
C GLY A 531 -25.44 -17.85 -6.05
N GLY A 532 -26.33 -17.94 -5.04
CA GLY A 532 -26.11 -18.71 -3.82
C GLY A 532 -26.40 -20.21 -3.95
N PHE A 533 -26.89 -20.67 -5.11
CA PHE A 533 -27.22 -22.08 -5.34
C PHE A 533 -27.01 -22.46 -6.82
N ALA A 534 -25.82 -22.93 -7.18
CA ALA A 534 -25.63 -23.93 -8.23
C ALA A 534 -24.21 -24.52 -8.17
N LEU A 535 -24.13 -25.70 -7.58
CA LEU A 535 -23.00 -26.64 -7.68
C LEU A 535 -22.57 -26.80 -9.15
N ILE A 536 -21.31 -26.47 -9.46
CA ILE A 536 -20.65 -27.01 -10.66
C ILE A 536 -20.26 -28.45 -10.34
N GLY A 537 -21.11 -29.39 -10.74
CA GLY A 537 -20.81 -30.81 -10.79
C GLY A 537 -21.12 -31.37 -12.17
N GLY A 538 -20.14 -32.01 -12.80
CA GLY A 538 -20.40 -33.11 -13.74
C GLY A 538 -20.08 -32.87 -15.22
N PHE A 539 -18.87 -33.29 -15.60
CA PHE A 539 -18.41 -33.55 -16.96
C PHE A 539 -19.07 -34.81 -17.57
N GLY A 540 -19.28 -34.82 -18.90
CA GLY A 540 -19.48 -36.01 -19.75
C GLY A 540 -20.93 -36.20 -20.24
N TRP A 541 -21.25 -36.37 -21.54
CA TRP A 541 -20.63 -37.28 -22.49
C TRP A 541 -21.00 -36.91 -23.96
N ARG A 542 -20.06 -37.17 -24.88
CA ARG A 542 -20.22 -37.13 -26.34
C ARG A 542 -21.19 -38.23 -26.82
N ALA A 543 -22.02 -37.92 -27.81
CA ALA A 543 -22.38 -38.90 -28.85
C ALA A 543 -22.66 -38.20 -30.18
N SER A 544 -21.94 -38.64 -31.22
CA SER A 544 -22.15 -38.25 -32.61
C SER A 544 -23.35 -38.99 -33.20
N ARG A 545 -24.06 -38.39 -34.17
CA ARG A 545 -24.37 -39.01 -35.49
C ARG A 545 -25.34 -38.18 -36.35
N ARG A 546 -24.85 -37.95 -37.58
CA ARG A 546 -25.50 -38.02 -38.91
C ARG A 546 -26.63 -37.04 -39.31
N LYS A 547 -26.26 -36.26 -40.33
CA LYS A 547 -27.07 -35.82 -41.48
C LYS A 547 -28.11 -36.86 -41.94
N ASN A 548 -29.33 -36.40 -42.23
CA ASN A 548 -30.03 -36.61 -43.52
C ASN A 548 -31.37 -35.84 -43.60
N GLY A 549 -31.61 -35.24 -44.77
CA GLY A 549 -32.92 -34.82 -45.33
C GLY A 549 -33.44 -33.48 -44.79
N LYS A 550 -33.81 -32.48 -45.58
CA LYS A 550 -34.03 -32.32 -47.02
C LYS A 550 -33.67 -30.88 -47.41
#